data_AF-A0A6M0J7C2-F1
#
_entry.id   AF-A0A6M0J7C2-F1
#
_cell.length_a   1.000
_cell.length_b   1.000
_cell.length_c   1.000
_cell.angle_alpha   90.00
_cell.angle_beta   90.00
_cell.angle_gamma   90.00
#
_symmetry.space_group_name_H-M   'P 1'
#
loop_
_entity.id
_entity.type
_entity.pdbx_description
1 polymer ?
#
loop_
_entity_poly.entity_id
_entity_poly.type
_entity_poly.pdbx_seq_one_letter_code
_entity_poly.pdbx_strand_id
1 'polypeptide(L)'
;MRKTVSLEFRDIIKANFPGIGKNISYWKFMRHLLFGRRDKATGLPMISQRCIAKAEDKLNILENSNAYNASKFLVKFQSEVMSEETFSWSNWNFKDGEARVALVEFPQEVIDAIESESYKIMLEDRVYFDTGNKFSDKLQKVDRELIKKEAYTYFNFSSPEAQDLLEYMNNVPVNSFSKVVAANLDATFLEALKIENPEKRHVQLEVLSTIRDELQPFYKPSGKGNTVRIFPLNYSIPMLQKGLRKSITKGWYEFDLASSQLAIIGKTWEIPEVQEFLKSGGKIWADLIKHYGIDAADLKKTDETKYEDIKAVLKDSLYSLIYGMCKNNLIAFLNEGLLPFGIKDAGKKFLTHPLMKSLFEVREAKIAELNESDTAETIFGKVIKVVGGKTNDGKPTAARKECIRGIMAQQAQAVELYLLLPVLDLAKSTKDFVITLWQHDGFSVNFTDSSKSARWINKINQVVADRAYELGIITKLEGGLL
;
A
#
# COMPACT_ATOMS: atom_id res chain seq x y z
N MET A 1 11.90 7.28 3.51
CA MET A 1 12.30 8.60 2.98
C MET A 1 13.73 8.47 2.54
N ARG A 2 14.06 9.05 1.38
CA ARG A 2 15.43 9.15 0.87
C ARG A 2 16.37 9.70 1.96
N LYS A 3 17.53 9.07 2.12
CA LYS A 3 18.55 9.40 3.12
C LYS A 3 19.84 9.88 2.47
N THR A 4 20.17 9.38 1.28
CA THR A 4 21.38 9.74 0.56
C THR A 4 21.09 10.63 -0.64
N VAL A 5 22.03 11.51 -0.92
CA VAL A 5 22.00 12.48 -2.01
C VAL A 5 23.38 12.63 -2.63
N SER A 6 23.48 13.34 -3.75
CA SER A 6 24.77 13.77 -4.28
C SER A 6 25.42 14.79 -3.34
N LEU A 7 26.76 14.84 -3.31
CA LEU A 7 27.49 15.83 -2.53
C LEU A 7 27.15 17.26 -3.00
N GLU A 8 27.10 17.46 -4.31
CA GLU A 8 26.71 18.71 -4.96
C GLU A 8 25.35 19.22 -4.47
N PHE A 9 24.32 18.38 -4.51
CA PHE A 9 22.99 18.75 -4.02
C PHE A 9 23.04 19.17 -2.55
N ARG A 10 23.74 18.40 -1.71
CA ARG A 10 23.87 18.72 -0.29
C ARG A 10 24.57 20.06 -0.05
N ASP A 11 25.59 20.36 -0.83
CA ASP A 11 26.36 21.58 -0.71
C ASP A 11 25.55 22.80 -1.18
N ILE A 12 24.74 22.67 -2.23
CA ILE A 12 23.77 23.69 -2.66
C ILE A 12 22.77 24.02 -1.54
N ILE A 13 22.22 22.98 -0.88
CA ILE A 13 21.32 23.18 0.28
C ILE A 13 22.05 23.90 1.41
N LYS A 14 23.29 23.52 1.71
CA LYS A 14 24.07 24.16 2.78
C LYS A 14 24.40 25.62 2.47
N ALA A 15 24.69 25.94 1.21
CA ALA A 15 25.01 27.29 0.76
C ALA A 15 23.80 28.22 0.86
N ASN A 16 22.61 27.75 0.48
CA ASN A 16 21.37 28.52 0.52
C ASN A 16 20.77 28.62 1.93
N PHE A 17 21.05 27.67 2.81
CA PHE A 17 20.53 27.64 4.18
C PHE A 17 21.68 27.50 5.21
N PRO A 18 22.55 28.51 5.38
CA PRO A 18 23.77 28.39 6.19
C PRO A 18 23.52 27.99 7.65
N GLY A 19 22.35 28.37 8.19
CA GLY A 19 21.93 28.00 9.54
C GLY A 19 21.63 26.52 9.75
N ILE A 20 21.42 25.73 8.68
CA ILE A 20 21.12 24.30 8.76
C ILE A 20 22.24 23.52 9.47
N GLY A 21 23.48 24.01 9.40
CA GLY A 21 24.65 23.42 10.03
C GLY A 21 24.71 23.57 11.56
N LYS A 22 23.87 24.42 12.17
CA LYS A 22 23.88 24.67 13.62
C LYS A 22 23.41 23.46 14.43
N ASN A 23 22.54 22.62 13.85
CA ASN A 23 21.94 21.49 14.53
C ASN A 23 21.62 20.35 13.55
N ILE A 24 22.01 19.12 13.86
CA ILE A 24 21.70 17.93 13.05
C ILE A 24 20.19 17.73 12.86
N SER A 25 19.38 18.15 13.83
CA SER A 25 17.92 18.09 13.75
C SER A 25 17.35 18.98 12.65
N TYR A 26 18.03 20.08 12.30
CA TYR A 26 17.64 20.94 11.17
C TYR A 26 17.87 20.25 9.84
N TRP A 27 18.99 19.54 9.69
CA TRP A 27 19.19 18.69 8.54
C TRP A 27 18.13 17.60 8.41
N LYS A 28 17.85 16.87 9.50
CA LYS A 28 16.80 15.83 9.52
C LYS A 28 15.43 16.38 9.15
N PHE A 29 15.09 17.58 9.63
CA PHE A 29 13.81 18.23 9.31
C PHE A 29 13.77 18.78 7.88
N MET A 30 14.85 19.40 7.39
CA MET A 30 14.96 19.83 5.99
C MET A 30 14.79 18.64 5.04
N ARG A 31 15.39 17.48 5.36
CA ARG A 31 15.19 16.25 4.59
C ARG A 31 13.72 15.87 4.48
N HIS A 32 12.97 16.04 5.58
CA HIS A 32 11.53 15.80 5.61
C HIS A 32 10.75 16.82 4.77
N LEU A 33 11.16 18.10 4.75
CA LEU A 33 10.54 19.09 3.87
C LEU A 33 10.78 18.77 2.38
N LEU A 34 11.97 18.28 2.04
CA LEU A 34 12.35 17.96 0.65
C LEU A 34 11.72 16.65 0.16
N PHE A 35 11.87 15.56 0.92
CA PHE A 35 11.56 14.19 0.47
C PHE A 35 10.44 13.51 1.27
N GLY A 36 9.83 14.23 2.20
CA GLY A 36 8.78 13.69 3.08
C GLY A 36 7.41 13.59 2.42
N ARG A 37 6.42 13.25 3.25
CA ARG A 37 5.04 13.10 2.80
C ARG A 37 4.48 14.46 2.39
N ARG A 38 3.89 14.53 1.20
CA ARG A 38 3.18 15.71 0.68
C ARG A 38 1.68 15.57 0.86
N ASP A 39 1.00 16.70 1.05
CA ASP A 39 -0.45 16.79 1.00
C ASP A 39 -0.92 16.56 -0.44
N LYS A 40 -2.01 15.79 -0.60
CA LYS A 40 -2.47 15.38 -1.92
C LYS A 40 -3.14 16.51 -2.71
N ALA A 41 -3.73 17.49 -2.02
CA ALA A 41 -4.46 18.57 -2.66
C ALA A 41 -3.53 19.72 -3.04
N THR A 42 -2.59 20.06 -2.14
CA THR A 42 -1.70 21.21 -2.30
C THR A 42 -0.30 20.85 -2.81
N GLY A 43 0.11 19.58 -2.72
CA GLY A 43 1.48 19.16 -3.04
C GLY A 43 2.53 19.61 -2.01
N LEU A 44 2.12 20.32 -0.96
CA LEU A 44 3.02 20.87 0.05
C LEU A 44 3.45 19.84 1.10
N PRO A 45 4.62 20.01 1.75
CA PRO A 45 5.07 19.07 2.77
C PRO A 45 4.14 19.04 3.99
N MET A 46 3.80 17.84 4.46
CA MET A 46 3.03 17.67 5.70
C MET A 46 3.95 17.41 6.89
N ILE A 47 3.81 18.20 7.95
CA ILE A 47 4.60 18.09 9.17
C ILE A 47 3.71 17.70 10.35
N SER A 48 3.96 16.55 10.96
CA SER A 48 3.29 16.11 12.18
C SER A 48 4.19 16.29 13.39
N GLN A 49 3.61 16.36 14.59
CA GLN A 49 4.39 16.41 15.82
C GLN A 49 5.37 15.22 15.93
N ARG A 50 4.95 14.04 15.47
CA ARG A 50 5.80 12.84 15.40
C ARG A 50 6.99 13.01 14.46
N CYS A 51 6.82 13.64 13.29
CA CYS A 51 7.95 13.81 12.36
C CYS A 51 8.98 14.81 12.91
N ILE A 52 8.53 15.85 13.61
CA ILE A 52 9.42 16.85 14.23
C ILE A 52 10.13 16.21 15.44
N ALA A 53 9.41 15.45 16.27
CA ALA A 53 10.01 14.70 17.36
C ALA A 53 11.07 13.71 16.86
N LYS A 54 10.81 13.06 15.72
CA LYS A 54 11.79 12.18 15.05
C LYS A 54 13.01 12.95 14.56
N ALA A 55 12.83 14.14 13.98
CA ALA A 55 13.95 14.98 13.55
C ALA A 55 14.82 15.41 14.75
N GLU A 56 14.22 15.63 15.92
CA GLU A 56 14.93 15.99 17.15
C GLU A 56 15.45 14.81 17.98
N ASP A 57 15.25 13.56 17.55
CA ASP A 57 15.50 12.34 18.35
C ASP A 57 14.76 12.33 19.71
N LYS A 58 13.56 12.92 19.75
CA LYS A 58 12.70 13.07 20.95
C LYS A 58 11.39 12.28 20.86
N LEU A 59 11.33 11.23 20.04
CA LEU A 59 10.13 10.38 19.92
C LEU A 59 9.71 9.80 21.27
N ASN A 60 10.67 9.40 22.10
CA ASN A 60 10.40 8.90 23.45
C ASN A 60 9.70 9.94 24.35
N ILE A 61 10.00 11.23 24.20
CA ILE A 61 9.35 12.30 24.98
C ILE A 61 7.92 12.46 24.51
N LEU A 62 7.68 12.44 23.20
CA LEU A 62 6.34 12.51 22.62
C LEU A 62 5.47 11.31 23.02
N GLU A 63 6.04 10.11 23.00
CA GLU A 63 5.29 8.88 23.25
C GLU A 63 4.98 8.65 24.73
N ASN A 64 5.83 9.15 25.64
CA ASN A 64 5.69 8.90 27.08
C ASN A 64 5.24 10.13 27.88
N SER A 65 5.05 11.29 27.25
CA SER A 65 4.63 12.50 27.94
C SER A 65 3.92 13.50 27.02
N ASN A 66 3.10 14.38 27.61
CA ASN A 66 2.52 15.51 26.89
C ASN A 66 3.46 16.73 26.83
N ALA A 67 4.74 16.57 27.17
CA ALA A 67 5.69 17.68 27.31
C ALA A 67 6.36 18.11 25.99
N TYR A 68 6.28 17.28 24.95
CA TYR A 68 6.94 17.60 23.68
C TYR A 68 6.18 18.71 22.92
N ASN A 69 6.85 19.83 22.66
CA ASN A 69 6.28 20.96 21.94
C ASN A 69 7.02 21.20 20.61
N ALA A 70 6.41 20.73 19.52
CA ALA A 70 6.91 20.88 18.15
C ALA A 70 7.06 22.36 17.72
N SER A 71 6.17 23.25 18.16
CA SER A 71 6.21 24.67 17.76
C SER A 71 7.51 25.35 18.19
N LYS A 72 8.08 24.96 19.34
CA LYS A 72 9.39 25.50 19.79
C LYS A 72 10.51 25.17 18.81
N PHE A 73 10.50 23.98 18.23
CA PHE A 73 11.48 23.60 17.21
C PHE A 73 11.23 24.37 15.92
N LEU A 74 9.97 24.45 15.47
CA LEU A 74 9.61 25.11 14.22
C LEU A 74 9.98 26.61 14.22
N VAL A 75 9.71 27.33 15.32
CA VAL A 75 10.11 28.74 15.47
C VAL A 75 11.63 28.91 15.39
N LYS A 76 12.40 28.01 16.02
CA LYS A 76 13.86 28.05 15.92
C LYS A 76 14.36 27.71 14.52
N PHE A 77 13.78 26.71 13.86
CA PHE A 77 14.14 26.36 12.48
C PHE A 77 13.85 27.54 11.54
N GLN A 78 12.68 28.15 11.68
CA GLN A 78 12.28 29.34 10.93
C GLN A 78 13.27 30.50 11.12
N SER A 79 13.66 30.82 12.36
CA SER A 79 14.55 31.97 12.62
C SER A 79 16.02 31.69 12.36
N GLU A 80 16.47 30.44 12.51
CA GLU A 80 17.88 30.09 12.39
C GLU A 80 18.28 29.60 11.00
N VAL A 81 17.36 28.99 10.23
CA VAL A 81 17.64 28.31 8.95
C VAL A 81 16.96 28.97 7.77
N MET A 82 15.71 29.43 7.95
CA MET A 82 14.90 30.06 6.90
C MET A 82 14.49 31.48 7.32
N SER A 83 13.29 31.92 6.97
CA SER A 83 12.67 33.16 7.45
C SER A 83 11.16 33.00 7.59
N GLU A 84 10.47 33.97 8.21
CA GLU A 84 9.00 33.98 8.27
C GLU A 84 8.34 34.07 6.89
N GLU A 85 9.02 34.72 5.93
CA GLU A 85 8.56 34.86 4.54
C GLU A 85 8.69 33.54 3.77
N THR A 86 9.77 32.78 4.01
CA THR A 86 10.10 31.57 3.22
C THR A 86 9.66 30.27 3.87
N PHE A 87 9.31 30.30 5.16
CA PHE A 87 8.83 29.13 5.89
C PHE A 87 7.77 29.50 6.89
N SER A 88 6.58 28.92 6.74
CA SER A 88 5.52 28.98 7.74
C SER A 88 4.70 27.69 7.73
N TRP A 89 3.73 27.57 8.63
CA TRP A 89 2.91 26.35 8.70
C TRP A 89 1.47 26.65 9.10
N SER A 90 0.55 25.82 8.61
CA SER A 90 -0.87 25.92 8.92
C SER A 90 -1.17 25.59 10.39
N ASN A 91 -2.38 25.93 10.82
CA ASN A 91 -2.97 25.34 12.02
C ASN A 91 -3.11 23.81 11.88
N TRP A 92 -3.30 23.15 13.02
CA TRP A 92 -3.48 21.70 13.08
C TRP A 92 -4.72 21.28 12.29
N ASN A 93 -4.57 20.21 11.50
CA ASN A 93 -5.70 19.48 10.95
C ASN A 93 -5.92 18.20 11.75
N PHE A 94 -6.98 18.17 12.56
CA PHE A 94 -7.36 17.02 13.38
C PHE A 94 -7.76 15.78 12.55
N LYS A 95 -8.25 15.96 11.32
CA LYS A 95 -8.64 14.84 10.45
C LYS A 95 -7.42 14.05 9.93
N ASP A 96 -6.26 14.68 9.84
CA ASP A 96 -5.03 14.09 9.29
C ASP A 96 -4.01 13.68 10.36
N GLY A 97 -4.50 13.28 11.53
CA GLY A 97 -3.64 12.81 12.61
C GLY A 97 -2.72 13.92 13.13
N GLU A 98 -3.30 15.11 13.32
CA GLU A 98 -2.58 16.19 13.98
C GLU A 98 -1.36 16.67 13.15
N ALA A 99 -1.53 16.71 11.83
CA ALA A 99 -0.54 17.23 10.89
C ALA A 99 -0.82 18.70 10.55
N ARG A 100 0.23 19.41 10.15
CA ARG A 100 0.20 20.77 9.58
C ARG A 100 0.73 20.70 8.15
N VAL A 101 0.31 21.65 7.32
CA VAL A 101 0.92 21.87 6.01
C VAL A 101 2.02 22.93 6.17
N ALA A 102 3.24 22.59 5.75
CA ALA A 102 4.35 23.53 5.70
C ALA A 102 4.28 24.32 4.40
N LEU A 103 4.24 25.64 4.52
CA LEU A 103 4.41 26.59 3.42
C LEU A 103 5.91 26.85 3.32
N VAL A 104 6.52 26.40 2.22
CA VAL A 104 7.97 26.47 2.03
C VAL A 104 8.24 27.08 0.66
N GLU A 105 8.96 28.19 0.65
CA GLU A 105 9.45 28.84 -0.56
C GLU A 105 10.96 28.59 -0.67
N PHE A 106 11.35 27.77 -1.65
CA PHE A 106 12.75 27.50 -1.94
C PHE A 106 13.28 28.49 -2.99
N PRO A 107 14.53 28.96 -2.87
CA PRO A 107 15.19 29.69 -3.95
C PRO A 107 15.20 28.86 -5.25
N GLN A 108 15.19 29.53 -6.41
CA GLN A 108 15.15 28.83 -7.70
C GLN A 108 16.31 27.84 -7.88
N GLU A 109 17.51 28.21 -7.43
CA GLU A 109 18.68 27.31 -7.45
C GLU A 109 18.44 26.01 -6.67
N VAL A 110 17.74 26.10 -5.53
CA VAL A 110 17.36 24.92 -4.73
C VAL A 110 16.27 24.10 -5.44
N ILE A 111 15.31 24.74 -6.10
CA ILE A 111 14.28 24.06 -6.88
C ILE A 111 14.92 23.26 -8.04
N ASP A 112 15.81 23.90 -8.80
CA ASP A 112 16.53 23.28 -9.91
C ASP A 112 17.40 22.12 -9.41
N ALA A 113 18.05 22.30 -8.25
CA ALA A 113 18.84 21.25 -7.62
C ALA A 113 17.97 20.06 -7.16
N ILE A 114 16.77 20.30 -6.61
CA ILE A 114 15.83 19.24 -6.24
C ILE A 114 15.41 18.46 -7.49
N GLU A 115 15.06 19.17 -8.56
CA GLU A 115 14.66 18.54 -9.81
C GLU A 115 15.79 17.65 -10.36
N SER A 116 16.98 18.21 -10.53
CA SER A 116 18.17 17.48 -10.96
C SER A 116 18.43 16.25 -10.09
N GLU A 117 18.39 16.40 -8.76
CA GLU A 117 18.66 15.34 -7.80
C GLU A 117 17.60 14.22 -7.79
N SER A 118 16.33 14.54 -8.05
CA SER A 118 15.24 13.54 -8.16
C SER A 118 15.30 12.74 -9.45
N TYR A 119 15.77 13.34 -10.55
CA TYR A 119 15.91 12.67 -11.84
C TYR A 119 17.30 12.03 -12.06
N LYS A 120 18.26 12.28 -11.16
CA LYS A 120 19.62 11.73 -11.24
C LYS A 120 19.64 10.21 -11.01
N ILE A 121 20.19 9.48 -11.98
CA ILE A 121 20.67 8.11 -11.76
C ILE A 121 21.97 8.23 -10.97
N MET A 122 21.94 7.86 -9.69
CA MET A 122 23.12 7.90 -8.82
C MET A 122 24.13 6.84 -9.21
N LEU A 123 25.10 7.22 -10.05
CA LEU A 123 26.26 6.41 -10.42
C LEU A 123 27.51 6.76 -9.58
N GLU A 124 27.45 7.83 -8.77
CA GLU A 124 28.59 8.43 -8.04
C GLU A 124 28.59 8.12 -6.53
N ASP A 125 29.69 8.49 -5.85
CA ASP A 125 29.84 8.55 -4.39
C ASP A 125 28.75 9.44 -3.76
N ARG A 126 27.66 8.83 -3.31
CA ARG A 126 26.58 9.52 -2.57
C ARG A 126 26.95 9.77 -1.11
N VAL A 127 26.35 10.81 -0.52
CA VAL A 127 26.53 11.17 0.89
C VAL A 127 25.21 11.11 1.64
N TYR A 128 25.27 10.89 2.95
CA TYR A 128 24.12 11.06 3.82
C TYR A 128 23.73 12.53 3.87
N PHE A 129 22.47 12.84 3.54
CA PHE A 129 21.98 14.22 3.55
C PHE A 129 22.20 14.87 4.92
N ASP A 130 21.88 14.15 6.00
CA ASP A 130 21.91 14.71 7.34
C ASP A 130 23.33 15.07 7.80
N THR A 131 24.29 14.16 7.57
CA THR A 131 25.63 14.25 8.17
C THR A 131 26.71 14.70 7.19
N GLY A 132 26.48 14.53 5.88
CA GLY A 132 27.51 14.70 4.85
C GLY A 132 28.51 13.55 4.77
N ASN A 133 28.38 12.52 5.61
CA ASN A 133 29.25 11.35 5.56
C ASN A 133 29.08 10.62 4.24
N LYS A 134 30.18 10.16 3.64
CA LYS A 134 30.13 9.25 2.49
C LYS A 134 29.31 8.01 2.83
N PHE A 135 28.49 7.57 1.87
CA PHE A 135 27.75 6.34 2.01
C PHE A 135 28.69 5.15 2.21
N SER A 136 28.29 4.23 3.08
CA SER A 136 28.98 2.96 3.28
C SER A 136 28.01 1.91 3.78
N ASP A 137 28.26 0.64 3.47
CA ASP A 137 27.44 -0.48 3.91
C ASP A 137 27.36 -0.56 5.45
N LYS A 138 28.41 -0.11 6.14
CA LYS A 138 28.44 -0.05 7.61
C LYS A 138 27.39 0.92 8.15
N LEU A 139 27.29 2.12 7.60
CA LEU A 139 26.29 3.10 8.01
C LEU A 139 24.88 2.66 7.59
N GLN A 140 24.74 2.08 6.39
CA GLN A 140 23.47 1.55 5.91
C GLN A 140 22.93 0.44 6.84
N LYS A 141 23.81 -0.42 7.36
CA LYS A 141 23.42 -1.46 8.33
C LYS A 141 22.89 -0.84 9.63
N VAL A 142 23.52 0.22 10.14
CA VAL A 142 23.04 0.93 11.34
C VAL A 142 21.67 1.54 11.09
N ASP A 143 21.49 2.18 9.93
CA ASP A 143 20.21 2.73 9.50
C ASP A 143 19.09 1.70 9.43
N ARG A 144 19.40 0.52 8.87
CA ARG A 144 18.46 -0.59 8.77
C ARG A 144 17.99 -1.06 10.13
N GLU A 145 18.90 -1.23 11.08
CA GLU A 145 18.56 -1.62 12.44
C GLU A 145 17.70 -0.56 13.15
N LEU A 146 17.90 0.73 12.86
CA LEU A 146 17.03 1.80 13.36
C LEU A 146 15.62 1.73 12.76
N ILE A 147 15.50 1.49 11.45
CA ILE A 147 14.19 1.32 10.79
C ILE A 147 13.49 0.06 11.32
N LYS A 148 14.23 -1.04 11.52
CA LYS A 148 13.71 -2.27 12.12
C LYS A 148 13.16 -2.00 13.51
N LYS A 149 13.93 -1.34 14.38
CA LYS A 149 13.47 -0.95 15.72
C LYS A 149 12.21 -0.10 15.67
N GLU A 150 12.14 0.87 14.74
CA GLU A 150 10.95 1.67 14.52
C GLU A 150 9.75 0.80 14.10
N ALA A 151 9.93 -0.16 13.19
CA ALA A 151 8.87 -1.10 12.80
C ALA A 151 8.34 -1.88 14.01
N TYR A 152 9.22 -2.32 14.92
CA TYR A 152 8.84 -3.01 16.15
C TYR A 152 8.09 -2.16 17.16
N THR A 153 8.26 -0.82 17.15
CA THR A 153 7.40 0.04 17.99
C THR A 153 5.92 -0.07 17.61
N TYR A 154 5.63 -0.52 16.39
CA TYR A 154 4.26 -0.73 15.94
C TYR A 154 3.72 -2.13 16.21
N PHE A 155 4.53 -3.05 16.71
CA PHE A 155 4.18 -4.47 16.86
C PHE A 155 2.95 -4.66 17.76
N ASN A 156 2.85 -3.89 18.85
CA ASN A 156 1.73 -3.95 19.78
C ASN A 156 0.39 -3.45 19.20
N PHE A 157 0.42 -2.73 18.06
CA PHE A 157 -0.81 -2.35 17.34
C PHE A 157 -1.24 -3.40 16.31
N SER A 158 -0.43 -4.44 16.11
CA SER A 158 -0.79 -5.54 15.20
C SER A 158 -1.84 -6.40 15.86
N SER A 159 -2.80 -6.85 15.05
CA SER A 159 -3.70 -7.89 15.49
C SER A 159 -2.89 -9.18 15.72
N PRO A 160 -3.22 -9.99 16.75
CA PRO A 160 -2.48 -11.21 17.08
C PRO A 160 -2.28 -12.15 15.89
N GLU A 161 -3.28 -12.22 15.02
CA GLU A 161 -3.32 -13.08 13.83
C GLU A 161 -2.28 -12.67 12.77
N ALA A 162 -1.89 -11.40 12.76
CA ALA A 162 -0.92 -10.85 11.81
C ALA A 162 0.49 -10.66 12.41
N GLN A 163 0.65 -10.86 13.72
CA GLN A 163 1.94 -10.67 14.40
C GLN A 163 3.02 -11.57 13.82
N ASP A 164 2.69 -12.82 13.56
CA ASP A 164 3.63 -13.81 13.05
C ASP A 164 4.15 -13.46 11.63
N LEU A 165 3.24 -12.99 10.78
CA LEU A 165 3.58 -12.45 9.46
C LEU A 165 4.42 -11.17 9.59
N LEU A 166 4.02 -10.24 10.45
CA LEU A 166 4.73 -8.98 10.66
C LEU A 166 6.16 -9.22 11.15
N GLU A 167 6.33 -10.15 12.09
CA GLU A 167 7.64 -10.56 12.60
C GLU A 167 8.49 -11.19 11.51
N TYR A 168 7.93 -12.11 10.73
CA TYR A 168 8.64 -12.71 9.60
C TYR A 168 9.12 -11.65 8.61
N MET A 169 8.23 -10.78 8.13
CA MET A 169 8.54 -9.79 7.09
C MET A 169 9.61 -8.78 7.56
N ASN A 170 9.59 -8.39 8.83
CA ASN A 170 10.59 -7.48 9.41
C ASN A 170 11.94 -8.15 9.75
N ASN A 171 12.00 -9.48 9.69
CA ASN A 171 13.23 -10.27 9.90
C ASN A 171 13.83 -10.86 8.62
N VAL A 172 13.22 -10.64 7.46
CA VAL A 172 13.75 -11.15 6.18
C VAL A 172 15.16 -10.61 5.95
N PRO A 173 16.16 -11.48 5.71
CA PRO A 173 17.53 -11.04 5.46
C PRO A 173 17.67 -10.14 4.22
N VAL A 174 18.42 -9.04 4.33
CA VAL A 174 18.62 -8.08 3.21
C VAL A 174 19.19 -8.73 1.95
N ASN A 175 20.01 -9.78 2.09
CA ASN A 175 20.63 -10.49 0.97
C ASN A 175 19.60 -11.24 0.11
N SER A 176 18.39 -11.46 0.64
CA SER A 176 17.24 -11.95 -0.15
C SER A 176 16.78 -10.94 -1.21
N PHE A 177 17.17 -9.68 -1.08
CA PHE A 177 16.84 -8.58 -1.99
C PHE A 177 18.04 -8.17 -2.85
N SER A 178 19.23 -8.08 -2.25
CA SER A 178 20.40 -7.39 -2.83
C SER A 178 20.72 -7.78 -4.26
N LYS A 179 20.77 -9.07 -4.58
CA LYS A 179 21.16 -9.52 -5.93
C LYS A 179 20.14 -9.11 -7.00
N VAL A 180 18.86 -9.36 -6.75
CA VAL A 180 17.79 -9.10 -7.72
C VAL A 180 17.54 -7.61 -7.86
N VAL A 181 17.40 -6.90 -6.75
CA VAL A 181 17.12 -5.46 -6.77
C VAL A 181 18.27 -4.70 -7.41
N ALA A 182 19.53 -5.00 -7.04
CA ALA A 182 20.69 -4.30 -7.62
C ALA A 182 20.82 -4.53 -9.14
N ALA A 183 20.51 -5.74 -9.63
CA ALA A 183 20.58 -6.07 -11.05
C ALA A 183 19.51 -5.34 -11.89
N ASN A 184 18.38 -4.97 -11.28
CA ASN A 184 17.22 -4.41 -12.01
C ASN A 184 16.94 -2.93 -11.70
N LEU A 185 17.59 -2.33 -10.70
CA LEU A 185 17.25 -1.00 -10.20
C LEU A 185 17.38 0.08 -11.28
N ASP A 186 18.50 0.13 -11.99
CA ASP A 186 18.76 1.19 -12.98
C ASP A 186 17.83 1.07 -14.20
N ALA A 187 17.62 -0.16 -14.68
CA ALA A 187 16.64 -0.42 -15.74
C ALA A 187 15.23 0.03 -15.32
N THR A 188 14.84 -0.24 -14.08
CA THR A 188 13.54 0.20 -13.54
C THR A 188 13.48 1.72 -13.40
N PHE A 189 14.59 2.37 -13.05
CA PHE A 189 14.66 3.83 -12.98
C PHE A 189 14.43 4.46 -14.37
N LEU A 190 15.05 3.90 -15.42
CA LEU A 190 14.83 4.31 -16.80
C LEU A 190 13.38 4.11 -17.26
N GLU A 191 12.72 3.05 -16.80
CA GLU A 191 11.28 2.85 -17.06
C GLU A 191 10.43 3.89 -16.33
N ALA A 192 10.76 4.23 -15.08
CA ALA A 192 10.04 5.23 -14.32
C ALA A 192 10.10 6.62 -14.97
N LEU A 193 11.21 6.98 -15.62
CA LEU A 193 11.36 8.23 -16.37
C LEU A 193 10.34 8.37 -17.53
N LYS A 194 9.81 7.26 -18.04
CA LYS A 194 8.83 7.24 -19.14
C LYS A 194 7.39 7.49 -18.68
N ILE A 195 7.13 7.58 -17.37
CA ILE A 195 5.79 7.89 -16.86
C ILE A 195 5.39 9.29 -17.32
N GLU A 196 4.28 9.42 -18.04
CA GLU A 196 3.83 10.68 -18.62
C GLU A 196 3.46 11.72 -17.56
N ASN A 197 2.71 11.31 -16.54
CA ASN A 197 2.26 12.19 -15.46
C ASN A 197 3.45 12.59 -14.56
N PRO A 198 3.84 13.89 -14.51
CA PRO A 198 5.03 14.34 -13.78
C PRO A 198 4.99 14.05 -12.27
N GLU A 199 3.83 14.24 -11.63
CA GLU A 199 3.67 13.99 -10.19
C GLU A 199 3.85 12.50 -9.86
N LYS A 200 3.19 11.62 -10.63
CA LYS A 200 3.34 10.17 -10.48
C LYS A 200 4.79 9.75 -10.75
N ARG A 201 5.42 10.32 -11.79
CA ARG A 201 6.83 10.07 -12.12
C ARG A 201 7.73 10.42 -10.94
N HIS A 202 7.62 11.64 -10.43
CA HIS A 202 8.40 12.11 -9.29
C HIS A 202 8.24 11.20 -8.06
N VAL A 203 7.00 10.85 -7.70
CA VAL A 203 6.73 9.93 -6.57
C VAL A 203 7.38 8.56 -6.79
N GLN A 204 7.31 7.98 -7.99
CA GLN A 204 7.92 6.67 -8.27
C GLN A 204 9.45 6.72 -8.23
N LEU A 205 10.07 7.80 -8.71
CA LEU A 205 11.52 8.01 -8.65
C LEU A 205 12.01 8.19 -7.20
N GLU A 206 11.24 8.87 -6.35
CA GLU A 206 11.55 8.98 -4.92
C GLU A 206 11.42 7.64 -4.19
N VAL A 207 10.46 6.80 -4.58
CA VAL A 207 10.36 5.43 -4.08
C VAL A 207 11.60 4.62 -4.49
N LEU A 208 12.01 4.67 -5.76
CA LEU A 208 13.21 3.96 -6.24
C LEU A 208 14.49 4.46 -5.56
N SER A 209 14.62 5.77 -5.36
CA SER A 209 15.75 6.36 -4.63
C SER A 209 15.77 5.91 -3.17
N THR A 210 14.61 5.79 -2.52
CA THR A 210 14.52 5.22 -1.17
C THR A 210 14.88 3.73 -1.16
N ILE A 211 14.48 2.94 -2.17
CA ILE A 211 14.86 1.52 -2.28
C ILE A 211 16.38 1.37 -2.43
N ARG A 212 17.05 2.27 -3.15
CA ARG A 212 18.53 2.29 -3.25
C ARG A 212 19.20 2.48 -1.89
N ASP A 213 18.56 3.21 -0.98
CA ASP A 213 19.05 3.43 0.38
C ASP A 213 18.74 2.27 1.33
N GLU A 214 17.56 1.67 1.19
CA GLU A 214 17.12 0.52 1.97
C GLU A 214 16.38 -0.48 1.09
N LEU A 215 17.04 -1.60 0.80
CA LEU A 215 16.54 -2.63 -0.10
C LEU A 215 15.42 -3.45 0.55
N GLN A 216 15.49 -3.67 1.86
CA GLN A 216 14.53 -4.47 2.61
C GLN A 216 13.29 -3.62 2.94
N PRO A 217 12.08 -4.01 2.50
CA PRO A 217 10.87 -3.41 2.99
C PRO A 217 10.65 -3.77 4.47
N PHE A 218 10.38 -2.76 5.28
CA PHE A 218 9.85 -2.94 6.64
C PHE A 218 8.36 -2.67 6.64
N TYR A 219 7.64 -3.39 7.49
CA TYR A 219 6.20 -3.38 7.56
C TYR A 219 5.71 -2.93 8.94
N LYS A 220 4.49 -2.38 8.95
CA LYS A 220 3.71 -2.02 10.14
C LYS A 220 2.25 -2.44 9.95
N PRO A 221 1.49 -2.67 11.03
CA PRO A 221 0.04 -2.86 10.95
C PRO A 221 -0.68 -1.59 10.48
N SER A 222 -1.98 -1.72 10.20
CA SER A 222 -2.83 -0.54 9.96
C SER A 222 -2.82 0.41 11.16
N GLY A 223 -2.81 1.72 10.90
CA GLY A 223 -2.72 2.73 11.98
C GLY A 223 -3.87 2.73 12.98
N LYS A 224 -5.01 2.11 12.64
CA LYS A 224 -6.16 1.93 13.54
C LYS A 224 -6.24 0.52 14.15
N GLY A 225 -5.35 -0.40 13.80
CA GLY A 225 -5.35 -1.78 14.30
C GLY A 225 -6.58 -2.64 13.92
N ASN A 226 -7.42 -2.15 13.01
CA ASN A 226 -8.69 -2.79 12.69
C ASN A 226 -8.50 -4.00 11.76
N THR A 227 -7.59 -3.92 10.80
CA THR A 227 -7.34 -4.99 9.83
C THR A 227 -6.10 -5.81 10.17
N VAL A 228 -6.12 -7.09 9.75
CA VAL A 228 -4.97 -8.01 9.77
C VAL A 228 -3.91 -7.67 8.71
N ARG A 229 -4.20 -6.73 7.80
CA ARG A 229 -3.24 -6.32 6.75
C ARG A 229 -2.07 -5.54 7.35
N ILE A 230 -0.87 -5.87 6.87
CA ILE A 230 0.35 -5.12 7.09
C ILE A 230 0.66 -4.23 5.88
N PHE A 231 1.37 -3.13 6.12
CA PHE A 231 1.68 -2.10 5.14
C PHE A 231 3.15 -1.69 5.25
N PRO A 232 3.78 -1.26 4.15
CA PRO A 232 5.12 -0.68 4.22
C PRO A 232 5.20 0.47 5.23
N LEU A 233 6.23 0.43 6.07
CA LEU A 233 6.55 1.51 7.02
C LEU A 233 7.00 2.77 6.28
N ASN A 234 7.82 2.59 5.24
CA ASN A 234 8.43 3.62 4.41
C ASN A 234 8.27 3.29 2.92
N TYR A 235 8.58 4.27 2.05
CA TYR A 235 8.79 4.04 0.62
C TYR A 235 9.72 2.85 0.40
N SER A 236 9.21 1.86 -0.32
CA SER A 236 9.83 0.56 -0.55
C SER A 236 9.13 -0.12 -1.73
N ILE A 237 9.61 -1.31 -2.13
CA ILE A 237 9.17 -2.04 -3.33
C ILE A 237 7.64 -2.19 -3.43
N PRO A 238 6.86 -2.51 -2.38
CA PRO A 238 5.40 -2.65 -2.50
C PRO A 238 4.68 -1.34 -2.87
N MET A 239 5.32 -0.19 -2.74
CA MET A 239 4.76 1.13 -3.08
C MET A 239 4.98 1.53 -4.54
N LEU A 240 5.71 0.71 -5.31
CA LEU A 240 5.86 0.90 -6.75
C LEU A 240 4.57 0.52 -7.50
N GLN A 241 4.30 1.24 -8.58
CA GLN A 241 3.30 0.86 -9.57
C GLN A 241 3.61 -0.54 -10.12
N LYS A 242 2.57 -1.27 -10.52
CA LYS A 242 2.69 -2.70 -10.87
C LYS A 242 3.80 -2.99 -11.90
N GLY A 243 3.90 -2.18 -12.97
CA GLY A 243 4.95 -2.34 -13.99
C GLY A 243 6.36 -2.22 -13.41
N LEU A 244 6.64 -1.11 -12.71
CA LEU A 244 7.93 -0.86 -12.08
C LEU A 244 8.26 -1.89 -10.99
N ARG A 245 7.24 -2.31 -10.22
CA ARG A 245 7.42 -3.37 -9.22
C ARG A 245 7.87 -4.66 -9.89
N LYS A 246 7.22 -5.09 -10.98
CA LYS A 246 7.63 -6.28 -11.73
C LYS A 246 9.04 -6.15 -12.29
N SER A 247 9.38 -4.98 -12.85
CA SER A 247 10.73 -4.71 -13.37
C SER A 247 11.80 -4.87 -12.28
N ILE A 248 11.64 -4.24 -11.11
CA ILE A 248 12.67 -4.29 -10.06
C ILE A 248 12.80 -5.69 -9.43
N THR A 249 11.71 -6.46 -9.43
CA THR A 249 11.66 -7.82 -8.87
C THR A 249 11.82 -8.92 -9.92
N LYS A 250 12.30 -8.59 -11.13
CA LYS A 250 12.49 -9.56 -12.21
C LYS A 250 13.39 -10.72 -11.76
N GLY A 251 12.90 -11.95 -11.90
CA GLY A 251 13.53 -13.17 -11.39
C GLY A 251 12.93 -13.70 -10.07
N TRP A 252 12.01 -12.97 -9.44
CA TRP A 252 11.15 -13.51 -8.38
C TRP A 252 9.92 -14.20 -8.97
N TYR A 253 9.19 -14.93 -8.13
CA TYR A 253 7.92 -15.52 -8.50
C TYR A 253 6.79 -14.86 -7.69
N GLU A 254 5.79 -14.31 -8.36
CA GLU A 254 4.62 -13.69 -7.73
C GLU A 254 3.48 -14.70 -7.64
N PHE A 255 2.81 -14.77 -6.49
CA PHE A 255 1.60 -15.54 -6.26
C PHE A 255 0.47 -14.60 -5.82
N ASP A 256 -0.75 -14.85 -6.29
CA ASP A 256 -1.96 -14.07 -6.01
C ASP A 256 -3.18 -15.01 -5.95
N LEU A 257 -4.11 -14.76 -5.04
CA LEU A 257 -5.35 -15.54 -4.93
C LEU A 257 -6.34 -15.19 -6.07
N ALA A 258 -6.62 -16.19 -6.91
CA ALA A 258 -7.56 -16.04 -8.01
C ALA A 258 -8.96 -15.69 -7.51
N SER A 259 -9.49 -14.56 -7.98
CA SER A 259 -10.83 -14.06 -7.62
C SER A 259 -11.06 -13.99 -6.10
N SER A 260 -10.02 -13.75 -5.30
CA SER A 260 -10.00 -13.90 -3.84
C SER A 260 -11.28 -13.42 -3.14
N GLN A 261 -11.57 -12.12 -3.22
CA GLN A 261 -12.71 -11.54 -2.49
C GLN A 261 -14.06 -12.07 -2.99
N LEU A 262 -14.22 -12.28 -4.31
CA LEU A 262 -15.45 -12.84 -4.87
C LEU A 262 -15.67 -14.28 -4.39
N ALA A 263 -14.61 -15.09 -4.34
CA ALA A 263 -14.66 -16.47 -3.85
C ALA A 263 -14.97 -16.52 -2.35
N ILE A 264 -14.28 -15.69 -1.55
CA ILE A 264 -14.48 -15.57 -0.11
C ILE A 264 -15.93 -15.18 0.17
N ILE A 265 -16.40 -14.08 -0.42
CA ILE A 265 -17.75 -13.56 -0.18
C ILE A 265 -18.82 -14.54 -0.64
N GLY A 266 -18.65 -15.13 -1.83
CA GLY A 266 -19.59 -16.11 -2.35
C GLY A 266 -19.75 -17.31 -1.40
N LYS A 267 -18.70 -17.66 -0.65
CA LYS A 267 -18.79 -18.71 0.36
C LYS A 267 -19.32 -18.20 1.69
N THR A 268 -18.74 -17.13 2.24
CA THR A 268 -19.05 -16.65 3.59
C THR A 268 -20.42 -15.99 3.71
N TRP A 269 -20.99 -15.50 2.61
CA TRP A 269 -22.35 -14.97 2.56
C TRP A 269 -23.34 -15.95 1.90
N GLU A 270 -22.90 -17.18 1.64
CA GLU A 270 -23.75 -18.25 1.10
C GLU A 270 -24.45 -17.86 -0.21
N ILE A 271 -23.65 -17.55 -1.25
CA ILE A 271 -24.14 -17.18 -2.59
C ILE A 271 -23.84 -18.33 -3.57
N PRO A 272 -24.75 -19.29 -3.77
CA PRO A 272 -24.50 -20.49 -4.57
C PRO A 272 -24.11 -20.17 -6.01
N GLU A 273 -24.72 -19.16 -6.62
CA GLU A 273 -24.48 -18.80 -8.02
C GLU A 273 -23.03 -18.35 -8.23
N VAL A 274 -22.44 -17.67 -7.26
CA VAL A 274 -21.02 -17.27 -7.31
C VAL A 274 -20.11 -18.50 -7.16
N GLN A 275 -20.44 -19.42 -6.24
CA GLN A 275 -19.65 -20.64 -6.06
C GLN A 275 -19.73 -21.56 -7.28
N GLU A 276 -20.90 -21.72 -7.88
CA GLU A 276 -21.11 -22.48 -9.11
C GLU A 276 -20.39 -21.86 -10.30
N PHE A 277 -20.47 -20.53 -10.46
CA PHE A 277 -19.74 -19.81 -11.49
C PHE A 277 -18.23 -20.04 -11.37
N LEU A 278 -17.66 -19.89 -10.17
CA LEU A 278 -16.23 -20.10 -9.95
C LEU A 278 -15.82 -21.55 -10.15
N LYS A 279 -16.63 -22.52 -9.69
CA LYS A 279 -16.40 -23.96 -9.88
C LYS A 279 -16.41 -24.37 -11.35
N SER A 280 -17.20 -23.70 -12.19
CA SER A 280 -17.21 -23.92 -13.65
C SER A 280 -15.96 -23.42 -14.36
N GLY A 281 -15.05 -22.72 -13.67
CA GLY A 281 -13.89 -22.06 -14.27
C GLY A 281 -14.21 -20.69 -14.87
N GLY A 282 -15.38 -20.14 -14.56
CA GLY A 282 -15.84 -18.84 -15.04
C GLY A 282 -14.84 -17.71 -14.76
N LYS A 283 -14.68 -16.81 -15.73
CA LYS A 283 -13.80 -15.64 -15.64
C LYS A 283 -14.65 -14.37 -15.58
N ILE A 284 -14.80 -13.82 -14.37
CA ILE A 284 -15.76 -12.73 -14.09
C ILE A 284 -15.61 -11.52 -15.00
N TRP A 285 -14.39 -11.14 -15.37
CA TRP A 285 -14.17 -9.98 -16.26
C TRP A 285 -14.63 -10.27 -17.69
N ALA A 286 -14.39 -11.47 -18.20
CA ALA A 286 -14.87 -11.87 -19.52
C ALA A 286 -16.40 -11.96 -19.55
N ASP A 287 -16.98 -12.50 -18.48
CA ASP A 287 -18.43 -12.66 -18.31
C ASP A 287 -19.15 -11.31 -18.25
N LEU A 288 -18.64 -10.36 -17.43
CA LEU A 288 -19.21 -9.01 -17.34
C LEU A 288 -19.08 -8.24 -18.65
N ILE A 289 -17.95 -8.31 -19.36
CA ILE A 289 -17.78 -7.66 -20.66
C ILE A 289 -18.74 -8.27 -21.70
N LYS A 290 -18.88 -9.60 -21.70
CA LYS A 290 -19.84 -10.31 -22.55
C LYS A 290 -21.28 -9.89 -22.28
N HIS A 291 -21.65 -9.63 -21.03
CA HIS A 291 -22.97 -9.11 -20.67
C HIS A 291 -23.29 -7.79 -21.38
N TYR A 292 -22.29 -6.97 -21.66
CA TYR A 292 -22.46 -5.73 -22.43
C TYR A 292 -22.59 -5.95 -23.94
N GLY A 293 -22.50 -7.20 -24.42
CA GLY A 293 -22.57 -7.56 -25.84
C GLY A 293 -21.22 -7.47 -26.55
N ILE A 294 -20.12 -7.50 -25.78
CA ILE A 294 -18.76 -7.36 -26.29
C ILE A 294 -18.04 -8.71 -26.16
N ASP A 295 -17.41 -9.20 -27.23
CA ASP A 295 -16.53 -10.36 -27.15
C ASP A 295 -15.24 -9.97 -26.41
N ALA A 296 -15.09 -10.44 -25.18
CA ALA A 296 -13.96 -10.12 -24.33
C ALA A 296 -12.63 -10.69 -24.86
N ALA A 297 -12.66 -11.84 -25.53
CA ALA A 297 -11.45 -12.49 -26.04
C ALA A 297 -10.97 -11.79 -27.30
N ASP A 298 -11.90 -11.44 -28.20
CA ASP A 298 -11.60 -10.65 -29.39
C ASP A 298 -11.10 -9.26 -29.00
N LEU A 299 -11.82 -8.54 -28.12
CA LEU A 299 -11.42 -7.21 -27.67
C LEU A 299 -10.02 -7.21 -27.06
N LYS A 300 -9.71 -8.19 -26.19
CA LYS A 300 -8.38 -8.29 -25.58
C LYS A 300 -7.27 -8.48 -26.61
N LYS A 301 -7.56 -9.17 -27.72
CA LYS A 301 -6.59 -9.42 -28.79
C LYS A 301 -6.44 -8.22 -29.73
N THR A 302 -7.54 -7.53 -30.05
CA THR A 302 -7.54 -6.43 -31.03
C THR A 302 -7.19 -5.08 -30.40
N ASP A 303 -7.54 -4.88 -29.12
CA ASP A 303 -7.39 -3.61 -28.40
C ASP A 303 -7.25 -3.88 -26.88
N GLU A 304 -6.06 -4.34 -26.48
CA GLU A 304 -5.76 -4.69 -25.09
C GLU A 304 -5.92 -3.49 -24.13
N THR A 305 -5.59 -2.28 -24.59
CA THR A 305 -5.75 -1.06 -23.79
C THR A 305 -7.21 -0.81 -23.46
N LYS A 306 -8.10 -0.85 -24.46
CA LYS A 306 -9.54 -0.70 -24.24
C LYS A 306 -10.11 -1.81 -23.37
N TYR A 307 -9.64 -3.05 -23.53
CA TYR A 307 -10.02 -4.16 -22.66
C TYR A 307 -9.67 -3.87 -21.19
N GLU A 308 -8.43 -3.46 -20.91
CA GLU A 308 -7.98 -3.17 -19.54
C GLU A 308 -8.68 -1.95 -18.94
N ASP A 309 -9.00 -0.91 -19.74
CA ASP A 309 -9.74 0.26 -19.26
C ASP A 309 -11.19 -0.07 -18.88
N ILE A 310 -11.91 -0.81 -19.73
CA ILE A 310 -13.27 -1.28 -19.42
C ILE A 310 -13.23 -2.18 -18.18
N LYS A 311 -12.28 -3.12 -18.12
CA LYS A 311 -12.09 -4.01 -16.99
C LYS A 311 -11.77 -3.23 -15.71
N ALA A 312 -11.00 -2.14 -15.76
CA ALA A 312 -10.72 -1.31 -14.60
C ALA A 312 -12.01 -0.70 -14.02
N VAL A 313 -12.87 -0.13 -14.86
CA VAL A 313 -14.17 0.43 -14.41
C VAL A 313 -15.07 -0.66 -13.82
N LEU A 314 -15.17 -1.82 -14.48
CA LEU A 314 -15.97 -2.95 -13.99
C LEU A 314 -15.43 -3.52 -12.68
N LYS A 315 -14.11 -3.59 -12.54
CA LYS A 315 -13.42 -4.04 -11.32
C LYS A 315 -13.75 -3.12 -10.15
N ASP A 316 -13.59 -1.81 -10.32
CA ASP A 316 -13.92 -0.82 -9.29
C ASP A 316 -15.40 -0.88 -8.89
N SER A 317 -16.27 -1.12 -9.87
CA SER A 317 -17.71 -1.27 -9.65
C SER A 317 -18.07 -2.52 -8.86
N LEU A 318 -17.47 -3.69 -9.19
CA LEU A 318 -17.69 -4.95 -8.47
C LEU A 318 -17.27 -4.83 -7.01
N TYR A 319 -16.07 -4.30 -6.75
CA TYR A 319 -15.58 -4.14 -5.38
C TYR A 319 -16.35 -3.07 -4.61
N SER A 320 -16.76 -2.00 -5.28
CA SER A 320 -17.64 -0.99 -4.69
C SER A 320 -19.01 -1.57 -4.31
N LEU A 321 -19.59 -2.45 -5.15
CA LEU A 321 -20.83 -3.16 -4.85
C LEU A 321 -20.67 -4.02 -3.60
N ILE A 322 -19.60 -4.82 -3.53
CA ILE A 322 -19.26 -5.69 -2.41
C ILE A 322 -19.14 -4.90 -1.10
N TYR A 323 -18.44 -3.76 -1.12
CA TYR A 323 -18.17 -2.95 0.06
C TYR A 323 -19.19 -1.85 0.32
N GLY A 324 -20.41 -2.00 -0.22
CA GLY A 324 -21.58 -1.24 0.23
C GLY A 324 -21.77 0.13 -0.43
N MET A 325 -21.29 0.33 -1.65
CA MET A 325 -21.71 1.49 -2.46
C MET A 325 -23.22 1.44 -2.70
N CYS A 326 -23.91 2.57 -2.52
CA CYS A 326 -25.36 2.60 -2.74
C CYS A 326 -25.71 2.43 -4.22
N LYS A 327 -26.90 1.89 -4.50
CA LYS A 327 -27.35 1.54 -5.85
C LYS A 327 -27.24 2.71 -6.84
N ASN A 328 -27.70 3.90 -6.45
CA ASN A 328 -27.69 5.08 -7.33
C ASN A 328 -26.26 5.54 -7.66
N ASN A 329 -25.37 5.54 -6.67
CA ASN A 329 -23.96 5.92 -6.90
C ASN A 329 -23.26 4.90 -7.79
N LEU A 330 -23.54 3.60 -7.60
CA LEU A 330 -22.99 2.55 -8.46
C LEU A 330 -23.47 2.71 -9.90
N ILE A 331 -24.75 3.02 -10.10
CA ILE A 331 -25.32 3.27 -11.43
C ILE A 331 -24.65 4.47 -12.09
N ALA A 332 -24.52 5.58 -11.37
CA ALA A 332 -23.88 6.80 -11.86
C ALA A 332 -22.41 6.54 -12.25
N PHE A 333 -21.64 5.91 -11.36
CA PHE A 333 -20.23 5.57 -11.59
C PHE A 333 -20.03 4.73 -12.85
N LEU A 334 -20.84 3.68 -13.04
CA LEU A 334 -20.77 2.82 -14.22
C LEU A 334 -21.19 3.56 -15.50
N ASN A 335 -22.24 4.37 -15.44
CA ASN A 335 -22.68 5.16 -16.59
C ASN A 335 -21.59 6.14 -17.04
N GLU A 336 -20.96 6.85 -16.11
CA GLU A 336 -19.88 7.78 -16.41
C GLU A 336 -18.63 7.06 -16.92
N GLY A 337 -18.21 5.98 -16.24
CA GLY A 337 -16.98 5.27 -16.56
C GLY A 337 -17.03 4.48 -17.86
N LEU A 338 -18.20 3.99 -18.27
CA LEU A 338 -18.35 3.18 -19.49
C LEU A 338 -18.88 3.94 -20.72
N LEU A 339 -19.36 5.18 -20.53
CA LEU A 339 -19.80 6.05 -21.63
C LEU A 339 -18.71 6.30 -22.69
N PRO A 340 -17.42 6.53 -22.36
CA PRO A 340 -16.35 6.72 -23.35
C PRO A 340 -16.19 5.54 -24.31
N PHE A 341 -16.64 4.34 -23.92
CA PHE A 341 -16.59 3.14 -24.74
C PHE A 341 -17.90 2.86 -25.51
N GLY A 342 -18.85 3.81 -25.49
CA GLY A 342 -20.13 3.70 -26.17
C GLY A 342 -21.19 2.89 -25.42
N ILE A 343 -20.93 2.47 -24.19
CA ILE A 343 -21.85 1.65 -23.39
C ILE A 343 -22.80 2.57 -22.61
N LYS A 344 -24.03 2.72 -23.10
CA LYS A 344 -25.09 3.51 -22.47
C LYS A 344 -25.86 2.69 -21.44
N ASP A 345 -26.45 3.38 -20.46
CA ASP A 345 -27.24 2.78 -19.36
C ASP A 345 -26.51 1.63 -18.63
N ALA A 346 -25.18 1.71 -18.60
CA ALA A 346 -24.32 0.63 -18.15
C ALA A 346 -24.64 0.19 -16.72
N GLY A 347 -24.91 1.16 -15.82
CA GLY A 347 -25.22 0.89 -14.43
C GLY A 347 -26.49 0.06 -14.21
N LYS A 348 -27.56 0.36 -14.95
CA LYS A 348 -28.80 -0.45 -14.87
C LYS A 348 -28.57 -1.84 -15.42
N LYS A 349 -27.89 -1.93 -16.58
CA LYS A 349 -27.57 -3.19 -17.23
C LYS A 349 -26.68 -4.08 -16.35
N PHE A 350 -25.69 -3.52 -15.66
CA PHE A 350 -24.83 -4.24 -14.71
C PHE A 350 -25.64 -5.02 -13.66
N LEU A 351 -26.66 -4.39 -13.07
CA LEU A 351 -27.50 -5.01 -12.04
C LEU A 351 -28.51 -6.02 -12.59
N THR A 352 -28.65 -6.15 -13.91
CA THR A 352 -29.41 -7.24 -14.54
C THR A 352 -28.57 -8.50 -14.75
N HIS A 353 -27.25 -8.42 -14.59
CA HIS A 353 -26.38 -9.59 -14.63
C HIS A 353 -26.73 -10.52 -13.47
N PRO A 354 -26.96 -11.84 -13.69
CA PRO A 354 -27.40 -12.76 -12.63
C PRO A 354 -26.52 -12.71 -11.39
N LEU A 355 -25.20 -12.80 -11.56
CA LEU A 355 -24.26 -12.75 -10.42
C LEU A 355 -24.29 -11.40 -9.70
N MET A 356 -24.42 -10.28 -10.41
CA MET A 356 -24.39 -8.95 -9.78
C MET A 356 -25.67 -8.68 -9.02
N LYS A 357 -26.79 -9.18 -9.55
CA LYS A 357 -28.09 -9.15 -8.87
C LYS A 357 -28.03 -9.95 -7.56
N SER A 358 -27.62 -11.22 -7.60
CA SER A 358 -27.52 -12.07 -6.40
C SER A 358 -26.53 -11.46 -5.38
N LEU A 359 -25.36 -10.97 -5.83
CA LEU A 359 -24.40 -10.28 -4.96
C LEU A 359 -25.00 -9.05 -4.28
N PHE A 360 -25.75 -8.22 -5.03
CA PHE A 360 -26.36 -7.03 -4.47
C PHE A 360 -27.43 -7.37 -3.43
N GLU A 361 -28.30 -8.32 -3.73
CA GLU A 361 -29.39 -8.76 -2.85
C GLU A 361 -28.85 -9.36 -1.54
N VAL A 362 -27.89 -10.28 -1.62
CA VAL A 362 -27.26 -10.89 -0.44
C VAL A 362 -26.46 -9.86 0.36
N ARG A 363 -25.78 -8.92 -0.33
CA ARG A 363 -25.06 -7.84 0.37
C ARG A 363 -26.01 -6.97 1.19
N GLU A 364 -27.18 -6.60 0.65
CA GLU A 364 -28.16 -5.80 1.41
C GLU A 364 -28.70 -6.58 2.61
N ALA A 365 -28.94 -7.88 2.46
CA ALA A 365 -29.30 -8.76 3.57
C ALA A 365 -28.20 -8.81 4.64
N LYS A 366 -26.93 -8.91 4.24
CA LYS A 366 -25.79 -8.92 5.17
C LYS A 366 -25.64 -7.60 5.91
N ILE A 367 -25.87 -6.47 5.24
CA ILE A 367 -25.90 -5.15 5.90
C ILE A 367 -27.03 -5.08 6.92
N ALA A 368 -28.21 -5.60 6.60
CA ALA A 368 -29.35 -5.63 7.52
C ALA A 368 -29.05 -6.51 8.75
N GLU A 369 -28.49 -7.71 8.55
CA GLU A 369 -28.07 -8.62 9.63
C GLU A 369 -27.08 -7.94 10.59
N LEU A 370 -26.03 -7.31 10.04
CA LEU A 370 -25.04 -6.60 10.85
C LEU A 370 -25.61 -5.33 11.49
N ASN A 371 -26.60 -4.69 10.87
CA ASN A 371 -27.31 -3.58 11.49
C ASN A 371 -28.11 -4.03 12.72
N GLU A 372 -28.61 -5.25 12.77
CA GLU A 372 -29.31 -5.79 13.92
C GLU A 372 -28.39 -6.36 15.02
N SER A 373 -27.10 -6.49 14.73
CA SER A 373 -26.12 -7.07 15.65
C SER A 373 -25.30 -6.01 16.40
N ASP A 374 -24.88 -6.31 17.63
CA ASP A 374 -23.94 -5.47 18.38
C ASP A 374 -22.47 -5.85 18.14
N THR A 375 -22.24 -7.05 17.64
CA THR A 375 -20.91 -7.58 17.34
C THR A 375 -20.91 -8.43 16.08
N ALA A 376 -19.72 -8.64 15.51
CA ALA A 376 -19.44 -9.58 14.45
C ALA A 376 -18.11 -10.28 14.73
N GLU A 377 -17.91 -11.47 14.17
CA GLU A 377 -16.70 -12.26 14.39
C GLU A 377 -15.93 -12.48 13.08
N THR A 378 -14.60 -12.55 13.16
CA THR A 378 -13.75 -12.95 12.03
C THR A 378 -13.46 -14.45 12.05
N ILE A 379 -12.88 -15.00 10.97
CA ILE A 379 -12.47 -16.42 10.91
C ILE A 379 -11.48 -16.84 12.01
N PHE A 380 -10.79 -15.88 12.63
CA PHE A 380 -9.85 -16.13 13.73
C PHE A 380 -10.49 -16.04 15.12
N GLY A 381 -11.81 -15.83 15.21
CA GLY A 381 -12.50 -15.66 16.49
C GLY A 381 -12.46 -14.25 17.08
N LYS A 382 -11.82 -13.30 16.38
CA LYS A 382 -11.79 -11.90 16.83
C LYS A 382 -13.18 -11.26 16.76
N VAL A 383 -13.69 -10.83 17.90
CA VAL A 383 -14.94 -10.08 18.02
C VAL A 383 -14.73 -8.60 17.69
N ILE A 384 -15.55 -8.07 16.79
CA ILE A 384 -15.58 -6.67 16.36
C ILE A 384 -16.91 -6.07 16.79
N LYS A 385 -16.88 -4.93 17.49
CA LYS A 385 -18.09 -4.22 17.90
C LYS A 385 -18.70 -3.43 16.74
N VAL A 386 -20.02 -3.51 16.59
CA VAL A 386 -20.78 -2.68 15.66
C VAL A 386 -21.13 -1.37 16.35
N VAL A 387 -20.47 -0.28 15.96
CA VAL A 387 -20.66 1.05 16.56
C VAL A 387 -21.57 1.94 15.73
N GLY A 388 -22.12 2.99 16.35
CA GLY A 388 -23.09 3.90 15.74
C GLY A 388 -24.54 3.46 15.97
N GLY A 389 -25.47 4.42 15.89
CA GLY A 389 -26.88 4.21 16.20
C GLY A 389 -27.73 3.80 14.99
N LYS A 390 -29.01 3.57 15.27
CA LYS A 390 -30.08 3.43 14.28
C LYS A 390 -30.96 4.68 14.29
N THR A 391 -31.56 5.00 13.17
CA THR A 391 -32.63 6.00 13.07
C THR A 391 -33.94 5.43 13.62
N ASN A 392 -34.94 6.27 13.86
CA ASN A 392 -36.23 5.86 14.41
C ASN A 392 -36.97 4.81 13.55
N ASP A 393 -36.70 4.78 12.25
CA ASP A 393 -37.21 3.78 11.29
C ASP A 393 -36.31 2.52 11.19
N GLY A 394 -35.40 2.31 12.14
CA GLY A 394 -34.53 1.14 12.24
C GLY A 394 -33.33 1.14 11.29
N LYS A 395 -33.18 2.14 10.43
CA LYS A 395 -32.06 2.19 9.46
C LYS A 395 -30.73 2.55 10.14
N PRO A 396 -29.59 2.07 9.62
CA PRO A 396 -28.29 2.47 10.15
C PRO A 396 -28.02 3.96 9.93
N THR A 397 -27.55 4.66 10.96
CA THR A 397 -26.96 6.00 10.83
C THR A 397 -25.72 5.98 9.94
N ALA A 398 -25.24 7.14 9.49
CA ALA A 398 -24.03 7.21 8.65
C ALA A 398 -22.80 6.55 9.32
N ALA A 399 -22.60 6.79 10.62
CA ALA A 399 -21.52 6.17 11.39
C ALA A 399 -21.67 4.64 11.46
N ARG A 400 -22.90 4.13 11.65
CA ARG A 400 -23.18 2.69 11.66
C ARG A 400 -22.96 2.05 10.28
N LYS A 401 -23.36 2.72 9.19
CA LYS A 401 -23.07 2.28 7.82
C LYS A 401 -21.57 2.20 7.54
N GLU A 402 -20.80 3.18 7.98
CA GLU A 402 -19.34 3.15 7.84
C GLU A 402 -18.73 1.99 8.63
N CYS A 403 -19.17 1.77 9.87
CA CYS A 403 -18.74 0.65 10.70
C CYS A 403 -19.04 -0.71 10.05
N ILE A 404 -20.28 -0.93 9.60
CA ILE A 404 -20.70 -2.19 8.95
C ILE A 404 -19.85 -2.48 7.71
N ARG A 405 -19.63 -1.49 6.83
CA ARG A 405 -18.74 -1.65 5.66
C ARG A 405 -17.32 -2.02 6.07
N GLY A 406 -16.81 -1.38 7.11
CA GLY A 406 -15.50 -1.70 7.69
C GLY A 406 -15.43 -3.12 8.25
N ILE A 407 -16.49 -3.62 8.88
CA ILE A 407 -16.57 -5.00 9.41
C ILE A 407 -16.54 -6.01 8.27
N MET A 408 -17.38 -5.84 7.24
CA MET A 408 -17.42 -6.73 6.08
C MET A 408 -16.04 -6.82 5.40
N ALA A 409 -15.35 -5.68 5.26
CA ALA A 409 -13.98 -5.66 4.75
C ALA A 409 -12.99 -6.40 5.66
N GLN A 410 -13.05 -6.19 6.97
CA GLN A 410 -12.18 -6.89 7.93
C GLN A 410 -12.39 -8.41 7.91
N GLN A 411 -13.63 -8.87 7.82
CA GLN A 411 -13.94 -10.31 7.73
C GLN A 411 -13.35 -10.93 6.46
N ALA A 412 -13.53 -10.31 5.30
CA ALA A 412 -12.93 -10.80 4.04
C ALA A 412 -11.40 -10.81 4.10
N GLN A 413 -10.78 -9.75 4.64
CA GLN A 413 -9.33 -9.64 4.79
C GLN A 413 -8.74 -10.67 5.77
N ALA A 414 -9.50 -11.03 6.81
CA ALA A 414 -9.11 -12.08 7.73
C ALA A 414 -9.07 -13.45 7.02
N VAL A 415 -10.05 -13.74 6.16
CA VAL A 415 -10.04 -14.97 5.34
C VAL A 415 -8.90 -14.96 4.32
N GLU A 416 -8.61 -13.84 3.67
CA GLU A 416 -7.43 -13.68 2.79
C GLU A 416 -6.15 -14.11 3.51
N LEU A 417 -5.90 -13.58 4.71
CA LEU A 417 -4.72 -13.95 5.49
C LEU A 417 -4.76 -15.43 5.88
N TYR A 418 -5.90 -15.93 6.36
CA TYR A 418 -6.05 -17.31 6.81
C TYR A 418 -5.78 -18.34 5.70
N LEU A 419 -6.13 -18.03 4.46
CA LEU A 419 -5.81 -18.83 3.27
C LEU A 419 -4.30 -18.90 3.00
N LEU A 420 -3.56 -17.82 3.29
CA LEU A 420 -2.14 -17.69 2.94
C LEU A 420 -1.16 -18.05 4.07
N LEU A 421 -1.61 -18.09 5.34
CA LEU A 421 -0.76 -18.47 6.48
C LEU A 421 0.02 -19.78 6.30
N PRO A 422 -0.52 -20.86 5.68
CA PRO A 422 0.27 -22.07 5.45
C PRO A 422 1.55 -21.85 4.65
N VAL A 423 1.60 -20.83 3.78
CA VAL A 423 2.81 -20.49 3.01
C VAL A 423 3.89 -19.88 3.91
N LEU A 424 3.48 -19.14 4.95
CA LEU A 424 4.39 -18.59 5.95
C LEU A 424 5.06 -19.73 6.75
N ASP A 425 4.30 -20.75 7.15
CA ASP A 425 4.82 -21.93 7.83
C ASP A 425 5.84 -22.67 6.96
N LEU A 426 5.53 -22.85 5.67
CA LEU A 426 6.49 -23.42 4.71
C LEU A 426 7.77 -22.59 4.64
N ALA A 427 7.65 -21.26 4.48
CA ALA A 427 8.81 -20.38 4.33
C ALA A 427 9.74 -20.39 5.56
N LYS A 428 9.19 -20.63 6.75
CA LYS A 428 9.98 -20.78 7.99
C LYS A 428 10.65 -22.14 8.11
N SER A 429 10.08 -23.17 7.49
CA SER A 429 10.59 -24.55 7.54
C SER A 429 11.77 -24.84 6.60
N THR A 430 12.13 -23.89 5.72
CA THR A 430 13.15 -24.10 4.69
C THR A 430 14.02 -22.87 4.47
N LYS A 431 15.17 -23.07 3.82
CA LYS A 431 16.03 -22.00 3.30
C LYS A 431 16.01 -21.89 1.77
N ASP A 432 15.29 -22.80 1.09
CA ASP A 432 15.26 -22.91 -0.38
C ASP A 432 14.46 -21.77 -1.05
N PHE A 433 13.61 -21.08 -0.30
CA PHE A 433 12.92 -19.87 -0.76
C PHE A 433 12.65 -18.94 0.42
N VAL A 434 12.40 -17.67 0.11
CA VAL A 434 12.08 -16.62 1.07
C VAL A 434 10.91 -15.80 0.52
N ILE A 435 9.91 -15.50 1.35
CA ILE A 435 8.86 -14.55 0.99
C ILE A 435 9.47 -13.14 1.11
N THR A 436 9.62 -12.44 0.00
CA THR A 436 10.29 -11.13 -0.06
C THR A 436 9.31 -9.97 0.01
N LEU A 437 8.09 -10.14 -0.52
CA LEU A 437 7.02 -9.14 -0.45
C LEU A 437 5.71 -9.78 0.00
N TRP A 438 4.99 -9.08 0.86
CA TRP A 438 3.59 -9.35 1.15
C TRP A 438 2.69 -8.27 0.54
N GLN A 439 1.70 -8.67 -0.27
CA GLN A 439 0.86 -7.81 -1.10
C GLN A 439 -0.64 -8.03 -0.81
N HIS A 440 -0.98 -8.40 0.42
CA HIS A 440 -2.35 -8.72 0.89
C HIS A 440 -2.85 -10.09 0.45
N ASP A 441 -3.52 -10.17 -0.70
CA ASP A 441 -4.03 -11.40 -1.31
C ASP A 441 -2.99 -12.13 -2.17
N GLY A 442 -1.77 -11.58 -2.22
CA GLY A 442 -0.62 -12.19 -2.87
C GLY A 442 0.69 -11.92 -2.15
N PHE A 443 1.75 -12.55 -2.64
CA PHE A 443 3.10 -12.44 -2.12
C PHE A 443 4.13 -12.76 -3.22
N SER A 444 5.35 -12.24 -3.07
CA SER A 444 6.47 -12.57 -3.95
C SER A 444 7.48 -13.43 -3.21
N VAL A 445 8.07 -14.40 -3.90
CA VAL A 445 9.13 -15.25 -3.37
C VAL A 445 10.41 -15.13 -4.18
N ASN A 446 11.53 -15.18 -3.48
CA ASN A 446 12.84 -15.42 -4.07
C ASN A 446 13.25 -16.87 -3.81
N PHE A 447 13.44 -17.66 -4.87
CA PHE A 447 14.00 -19.01 -4.76
C PHE A 447 15.52 -18.91 -4.66
N THR A 448 16.07 -19.23 -3.49
CA THR A 448 17.53 -19.21 -3.26
C THR A 448 18.22 -20.36 -4.02
N ASP A 449 17.47 -21.43 -4.31
CA ASP A 449 17.88 -22.55 -5.15
C ASP A 449 16.87 -22.75 -6.29
N SER A 450 17.20 -22.22 -7.47
CA SER A 450 16.33 -22.25 -8.64
C SER A 450 16.04 -23.68 -9.13
N SER A 451 16.91 -24.65 -8.84
CA SER A 451 16.72 -26.06 -9.22
C SER A 451 15.53 -26.70 -8.49
N LYS A 452 15.15 -26.15 -7.34
CA LYS A 452 14.03 -26.62 -6.51
C LYS A 452 12.76 -25.79 -6.67
N SER A 453 12.78 -24.75 -7.51
CA SER A 453 11.65 -23.82 -7.67
C SER A 453 10.35 -24.54 -8.01
N ALA A 454 10.34 -25.44 -8.99
CA ALA A 454 9.15 -26.21 -9.37
C ALA A 454 8.55 -27.03 -8.21
N ARG A 455 9.40 -27.68 -7.41
CA ARG A 455 8.97 -28.43 -6.21
C ARG A 455 8.28 -27.52 -5.20
N TRP A 456 8.85 -26.35 -4.94
CA TRP A 456 8.31 -25.41 -3.97
C TRP A 456 7.06 -24.69 -4.47
N ILE A 457 7.01 -24.32 -5.76
CA ILE A 457 5.81 -23.79 -6.40
C ILE A 457 4.64 -24.78 -6.22
N ASN A 458 4.86 -26.07 -6.50
CA ASN A 458 3.84 -27.09 -6.30
C ASN A 458 3.41 -27.19 -4.83
N LYS A 459 4.35 -27.21 -3.89
CA LYS A 459 4.03 -27.30 -2.46
C LYS A 459 3.28 -26.06 -1.94
N ILE A 460 3.67 -24.87 -2.38
CA ILE A 460 3.00 -23.60 -2.06
C ILE A 460 1.57 -23.60 -2.59
N ASN A 461 1.37 -23.98 -3.86
CA ASN A 461 0.05 -24.10 -4.45
C ASN A 461 -0.81 -25.13 -3.69
N GLN A 462 -0.23 -26.27 -3.32
CA GLN A 462 -0.94 -27.34 -2.63
C GLN A 462 -1.45 -26.91 -1.26
N VAL A 463 -0.60 -26.31 -0.41
CA VAL A 463 -1.03 -25.95 0.95
C VAL A 463 -2.13 -24.88 0.97
N VAL A 464 -2.15 -23.97 -0.01
CA VAL A 464 -3.24 -22.99 -0.15
C VAL A 464 -4.48 -23.63 -0.75
N ALA A 465 -4.34 -24.55 -1.71
CA ALA A 465 -5.46 -25.30 -2.27
C ALA A 465 -6.15 -26.18 -1.20
N ASP A 466 -5.37 -26.85 -0.36
CA ASP A 466 -5.88 -27.67 0.75
C ASP A 466 -6.68 -26.80 1.73
N ARG A 467 -6.12 -25.64 2.12
CA ARG A 467 -6.80 -24.69 3.00
C ARG A 467 -8.08 -24.12 2.37
N ALA A 468 -8.05 -23.81 1.08
CA ALA A 468 -9.24 -23.33 0.35
C ALA A 468 -10.32 -24.42 0.28
N TYR A 469 -9.92 -25.67 0.06
CA TYR A 469 -10.81 -26.84 0.03
C TYR A 469 -11.46 -27.09 1.40
N GLU A 470 -10.69 -27.04 2.49
CA GLU A 470 -11.20 -27.17 3.87
C GLU A 470 -12.30 -26.14 4.18
N LEU A 471 -12.15 -24.92 3.68
CA LEU A 471 -13.11 -23.83 3.87
C LEU A 471 -14.26 -23.86 2.85
N GLY A 472 -14.17 -24.71 1.83
CA GLY A 472 -15.10 -24.74 0.70
C GLY A 472 -15.09 -23.45 -0.11
N ILE A 473 -13.96 -22.73 -0.17
CA ILE A 473 -13.79 -21.48 -0.93
C ILE A 473 -13.18 -21.84 -2.29
N ILE A 474 -13.90 -21.55 -3.39
CA ILE A 474 -13.42 -21.84 -4.75
C ILE A 474 -12.39 -20.79 -5.21
N THR A 475 -11.17 -20.93 -4.71
CA THR A 475 -10.01 -20.11 -5.10
C THR A 475 -8.75 -20.99 -5.22
N LYS A 476 -7.70 -20.41 -5.80
CA LYS A 476 -6.37 -21.02 -5.93
C LYS A 476 -5.34 -19.92 -6.07
N LEU A 477 -4.07 -20.24 -5.84
CA LEU A 477 -3.00 -19.35 -6.25
C LEU A 477 -2.85 -19.37 -7.78
N GLU A 478 -2.77 -18.18 -8.35
CA GLU A 478 -2.25 -17.92 -9.69
C GLU A 478 -0.90 -17.21 -9.53
N GLY A 479 0.06 -17.50 -10.40
CA GLY A 479 1.38 -16.92 -10.25
C GLY A 479 2.30 -17.20 -11.41
N GLY A 480 3.40 -16.47 -11.46
CA GLY A 480 4.39 -16.58 -12.53
C GLY A 480 5.72 -15.95 -12.15
N LEU A 481 6.75 -16.34 -12.91
CA LEU A 481 8.05 -15.68 -12.85
C LEU A 481 7.90 -14.24 -13.37
N LEU A 482 8.46 -13.29 -12.62
CA LEU A 482 8.45 -11.85 -12.92
C LEU A 482 9.59 -11.44 -13.84
#